data_AF-A0A6A5VPP9-F1
#
_entry.id   AF-A0A6A5VPP9-F1
#
_cell.length_a   1.000
_cell.length_b   1.000
_cell.length_c   1.000
_cell.angle_alpha   90.00
_cell.angle_beta   90.00
_cell.angle_gamma   90.00
#
_symmetry.space_group_name_H-M   'P 1'
#
loop_
_entity.id
_entity.type
_entity.pdbx_description
1 polymer ?
#
loop_
_entity_poly.entity_id
_entity_poly.type
_entity_poly.pdbx_seq_one_letter_code
_entity_poly.pdbx_strand_id
1 'polypeptide(L)'
;MAPSAIPLEAPNEHTHNHISPNDSGVVNALKRKTVEPTRTEIAAQRPFDIISSTVSFRKPEHQFWWDKTGSQLAELLEYAGYAKAEQYNELLFFAIHIVPELGPTPDESGYLRWKSPQTPDGTPLDLSWEWGHQGKGVIRTSFEPIGPLAGTKADPFNRFETDAWIKHLDSQGLVTGLDLEWYNHFMATVLPSELKRVKMTEKLNFELAPVAGTFVTRDIDRNGPIIKLYIFPGLRAQELGVSNLEVVVRAIRSLPSEQYASLRCEPMLEYLHEAAMKWKMDVGIFSFDLISPQQSRIKIYTRAPNTTVDYLMDALTLGGRYSLSMYSEEAIADVKDFWRIFIGDAHELPAGVERAGPGFYFTVKAGKPTTPKVYISPAAFCKNDAEVLRRLRQYFSTRKNADKMLPQMDNYERALQKIYGNDFLESTGDIHFYVSCALAKDQLRVVTYLCPQTLAREEEARKQQRLLE
;
A
#
# COMPACT_ATOMS: atom_id res chain seq x y z
N MET A 1 4.09 29.62 -58.84
CA MET A 1 5.43 29.44 -59.43
C MET A 1 5.83 27.99 -59.26
N ALA A 2 6.16 27.30 -60.36
CA ALA A 2 7.06 26.13 -60.35
C ALA A 2 8.52 26.65 -60.18
N PRO A 3 9.62 25.84 -60.19
CA PRO A 3 9.81 24.39 -60.47
C PRO A 3 10.46 23.62 -59.28
N SER A 4 10.85 22.33 -59.28
CA SER A 4 10.79 21.10 -60.14
C SER A 4 10.99 19.90 -59.16
N ALA A 5 10.36 18.72 -59.19
CA ALA A 5 10.34 17.64 -60.21
C ALA A 5 11.74 17.11 -60.61
N ILE A 6 12.05 15.81 -60.77
CA ILE A 6 11.40 14.51 -60.41
C ILE A 6 12.48 13.37 -60.59
N PRO A 7 12.28 12.09 -60.19
CA PRO A 7 13.33 11.05 -60.08
C PRO A 7 13.41 10.12 -61.33
N LEU A 8 14.13 8.98 -61.22
CA LEU A 8 14.16 7.73 -62.03
C LEU A 8 15.27 6.82 -61.41
N GLU A 9 15.36 5.48 -61.48
CA GLU A 9 14.45 4.36 -61.81
C GLU A 9 15.11 3.04 -61.30
N ALA A 10 14.41 1.90 -61.30
CA ALA A 10 15.00 0.55 -61.08
C ALA A 10 15.16 -0.20 -62.42
N PRO A 11 15.96 -1.28 -62.49
CA PRO A 11 15.31 -2.59 -62.72
C PRO A 11 15.99 -3.82 -62.09
N ASN A 12 15.26 -4.94 -62.13
CA ASN A 12 15.74 -6.31 -61.85
C ASN A 12 16.81 -6.77 -62.84
N GLU A 13 17.60 -7.78 -62.46
CA GLU A 13 17.96 -8.85 -63.39
C GLU A 13 18.15 -10.23 -62.70
N HIS A 14 17.59 -11.27 -63.30
CA HIS A 14 17.84 -12.67 -62.95
C HIS A 14 18.89 -13.24 -63.91
N THR A 15 19.88 -13.97 -63.39
CA THR A 15 20.68 -14.91 -64.20
C THR A 15 20.82 -16.26 -63.51
N HIS A 16 20.15 -17.28 -64.04
CA HIS A 16 20.54 -18.68 -63.85
C HIS A 16 21.90 -18.96 -64.50
N ASN A 17 22.65 -19.92 -63.97
CA ASN A 17 23.55 -20.75 -64.81
C ASN A 17 23.72 -22.17 -64.24
N HIS A 18 23.97 -23.11 -65.15
CA HIS A 18 23.84 -24.56 -64.98
C HIS A 18 25.19 -25.29 -64.68
N ILE A 19 25.14 -26.37 -63.87
CA ILE A 19 25.58 -27.79 -64.14
C ILE A 19 26.82 -27.97 -65.07
N SER A 20 27.91 -28.73 -64.81
CA SER A 20 28.32 -29.78 -63.81
C SER A 20 29.80 -30.22 -64.09
N PRO A 21 30.38 -31.40 -63.68
CA PRO A 21 30.23 -32.31 -62.51
C PRO A 21 31.61 -32.80 -61.91
N ASN A 22 31.57 -33.83 -61.02
CA ASN A 22 32.66 -34.72 -60.54
C ASN A 22 33.67 -34.12 -59.51
N ASP A 23 34.28 -34.87 -58.57
CA ASP A 23 34.30 -36.33 -58.37
C ASP A 23 34.45 -36.80 -56.89
N SER A 24 33.99 -38.03 -56.61
CA SER A 24 34.42 -38.98 -55.56
C SER A 24 34.39 -38.62 -54.05
N GLY A 25 33.77 -39.48 -53.22
CA GLY A 25 33.96 -39.45 -51.75
C GLY A 25 32.90 -40.13 -50.86
N VAL A 26 32.89 -41.48 -50.84
CA VAL A 26 32.33 -42.45 -49.84
C VAL A 26 31.99 -41.82 -48.46
N VAL A 27 30.84 -42.08 -47.77
CA VAL A 27 30.48 -43.31 -47.02
C VAL A 27 28.96 -43.48 -46.78
N ASN A 28 28.50 -44.73 -46.70
CA ASN A 28 27.16 -45.17 -46.28
C ASN A 28 26.63 -44.52 -44.97
N ALA A 29 25.41 -43.95 -45.03
CA ALA A 29 24.67 -43.50 -43.85
C ALA A 29 23.67 -44.58 -43.37
N LEU A 30 24.03 -45.32 -42.33
CA LEU A 30 23.10 -46.14 -41.55
C LEU A 30 22.21 -45.26 -40.68
N LYS A 31 20.89 -45.49 -40.73
CA LYS A 31 19.87 -44.75 -39.97
C LYS A 31 20.16 -44.79 -38.45
N ARG A 32 20.52 -43.64 -37.86
CA ARG A 32 20.34 -43.41 -36.42
C ARG A 32 18.97 -42.76 -36.21
N LYS A 33 18.15 -43.33 -35.32
CA LYS A 33 16.97 -42.63 -34.78
C LYS A 33 17.46 -41.41 -34.00
N THR A 34 17.29 -40.22 -34.54
CA THR A 34 17.20 -39.01 -33.71
C THR A 34 15.94 -39.14 -32.88
N VAL A 35 16.12 -39.45 -31.60
CA VAL A 35 15.11 -39.12 -30.60
C VAL A 35 15.14 -37.60 -30.49
N GLU A 36 14.12 -36.94 -31.04
CA GLU A 36 13.89 -35.54 -30.71
C GLU A 36 13.74 -35.45 -29.19
N PRO A 37 14.45 -34.53 -28.50
CA PRO A 37 14.14 -34.28 -27.11
C PRO A 37 12.69 -33.79 -27.06
N THR A 38 11.82 -34.59 -26.44
CA THR A 38 10.47 -34.15 -26.08
C THR A 38 10.60 -32.77 -25.46
N ARG A 39 9.88 -31.81 -26.04
CA ARG A 39 9.87 -30.41 -25.59
C ARG A 39 9.16 -30.34 -24.25
N THR A 40 9.82 -30.82 -23.21
CA THR A 40 9.46 -30.58 -21.82
C THR A 40 9.30 -29.08 -21.72
N GLU A 41 8.09 -28.62 -21.41
CA GLU A 41 7.88 -27.22 -21.06
C GLU A 41 8.78 -26.97 -19.86
N ILE A 42 9.88 -26.22 -20.08
CA ILE A 42 10.63 -25.64 -18.99
C ILE A 42 9.65 -24.65 -18.38
N ALA A 43 8.96 -25.09 -17.32
CA ALA A 43 7.99 -24.28 -16.61
C ALA A 43 8.66 -22.93 -16.32
N ALA A 44 8.10 -21.87 -16.90
CA ALA A 44 8.76 -20.57 -16.93
C ALA A 44 8.98 -20.11 -15.48
N GLN A 45 10.25 -20.12 -15.05
CA GLN A 45 10.63 -19.83 -13.67
C GLN A 45 10.05 -18.47 -13.26
N ARG A 46 9.41 -18.42 -12.09
CA ARG A 46 8.73 -17.19 -11.67
C ARG A 46 9.79 -16.17 -11.23
N PRO A 47 9.50 -14.86 -11.35
CA PRO A 47 10.44 -13.82 -10.93
C PRO A 47 10.93 -13.98 -9.49
N PHE A 48 10.04 -14.36 -8.56
CA PHE A 48 10.43 -14.65 -7.18
C PHE A 48 11.45 -15.79 -7.05
N ASP A 49 11.28 -16.88 -7.81
CA ASP A 49 12.14 -18.06 -7.73
C ASP A 49 13.55 -17.75 -8.29
N ILE A 50 13.61 -16.93 -9.36
CA ILE A 50 14.87 -16.42 -9.94
C ILE A 50 15.56 -15.43 -9.01
N ILE A 51 14.83 -14.49 -8.41
CA ILE A 51 15.40 -13.53 -7.45
C ILE A 51 15.92 -14.27 -6.21
N SER A 52 15.16 -15.23 -5.68
CA SER A 52 15.54 -16.01 -4.49
C SER A 52 16.77 -16.90 -4.69
N SER A 53 17.05 -17.31 -5.94
CA SER A 53 18.26 -18.06 -6.30
C SER A 53 19.45 -17.17 -6.69
N THR A 54 19.25 -15.86 -6.85
CA THR A 54 20.27 -14.91 -7.28
C THR A 54 20.70 -13.92 -6.18
N VAL A 55 19.75 -13.45 -5.36
CA VAL A 55 19.99 -12.51 -4.27
C VAL A 55 20.33 -13.27 -2.99
N SER A 56 21.55 -13.11 -2.49
CA SER A 56 21.99 -13.72 -1.24
C SER A 56 21.91 -12.74 -0.07
N PHE A 57 21.01 -13.00 0.87
CA PHE A 57 20.90 -12.21 2.10
C PHE A 57 21.97 -12.63 3.11
N ARG A 58 22.88 -11.70 3.45
CA ARG A 58 23.98 -11.96 4.41
C ARG A 58 23.53 -12.07 5.86
N LYS A 59 22.37 -11.50 6.19
CA LYS A 59 21.81 -11.50 7.54
C LYS A 59 20.58 -12.43 7.60
N PRO A 60 20.45 -13.29 8.63
CA PRO A 60 19.29 -14.16 8.78
C PRO A 60 17.96 -13.40 8.80
N GLU A 61 17.92 -12.22 9.43
CA GLU A 61 16.70 -11.41 9.51
C GLU A 61 16.20 -10.91 8.14
N HIS A 62 17.11 -10.58 7.23
CA HIS A 62 16.73 -10.18 5.87
C HIS A 62 16.20 -11.39 5.08
N GLN A 63 16.83 -12.57 5.21
CA GLN A 63 16.37 -13.80 4.57
C GLN A 63 14.96 -14.18 5.06
N PHE A 64 14.75 -14.15 6.37
CA PHE A 64 13.43 -14.40 6.98
C PHE A 64 12.37 -13.48 6.36
N TRP A 65 12.58 -12.16 6.37
CA TRP A 65 11.58 -11.24 5.84
C TRP A 65 11.33 -11.44 4.35
N TRP A 66 12.37 -11.69 3.54
CA TRP A 66 12.21 -12.03 2.13
C TRP A 66 11.34 -13.28 1.92
N ASP A 67 11.64 -14.38 2.61
CA ASP A 67 10.94 -15.65 2.47
C ASP A 67 9.45 -15.51 2.84
N LYS A 68 9.16 -14.79 3.94
CA LYS A 68 7.79 -14.67 4.47
C LYS A 68 6.93 -13.63 3.76
N THR A 69 7.53 -12.61 3.13
CA THR A 69 6.79 -11.46 2.58
C THR A 69 7.03 -11.20 1.09
N GLY A 70 8.23 -11.47 0.57
CA GLY A 70 8.53 -11.37 -0.86
C GLY A 70 7.74 -12.38 -1.70
N SER A 71 7.50 -13.57 -1.14
CA SER A 71 6.61 -14.59 -1.70
C SER A 71 5.16 -14.09 -1.81
N GLN A 72 4.63 -13.41 -0.79
CA GLN A 72 3.28 -12.83 -0.81
C GLN A 72 3.16 -11.72 -1.85
N LEU A 73 4.13 -10.80 -1.89
CA LEU A 73 4.20 -9.74 -2.89
C LEU A 73 4.21 -10.30 -4.31
N ALA A 74 4.96 -11.38 -4.55
CA ALA A 74 5.01 -12.05 -5.85
C ALA A 74 3.64 -12.60 -6.30
N GLU A 75 2.92 -13.27 -5.38
CA GLU A 75 1.56 -13.76 -5.67
C GLU A 75 0.60 -12.60 -5.96
N LEU A 76 0.61 -11.54 -5.15
CA LEU A 76 -0.26 -10.37 -5.38
C LEU A 76 0.02 -9.70 -6.73
N LEU A 77 1.29 -9.52 -7.11
CA LEU A 77 1.67 -8.94 -8.41
C LEU A 77 1.25 -9.85 -9.58
N GLU A 78 1.41 -11.17 -9.46
CA GLU A 78 1.02 -12.15 -10.47
C GLU A 78 -0.50 -12.14 -10.71
N TYR A 79 -1.31 -12.25 -9.65
CA TYR A 79 -2.78 -12.23 -9.77
C TYR A 79 -3.35 -10.84 -10.10
N ALA A 80 -2.66 -9.74 -9.76
CA ALA A 80 -3.03 -8.40 -10.20
C ALA A 80 -2.80 -8.16 -11.72
N GLY A 81 -2.09 -9.08 -12.39
CA GLY A 81 -1.87 -9.05 -13.84
C GLY A 81 -0.68 -8.20 -14.29
N TYR A 82 0.34 -8.06 -13.42
CA TYR A 82 1.59 -7.36 -13.75
C TYR A 82 2.38 -8.16 -14.79
N ALA A 83 2.97 -7.48 -15.78
CA ALA A 83 3.90 -8.10 -16.71
C ALA A 83 5.16 -8.59 -15.97
N LYS A 84 5.82 -9.65 -16.46
CA LYS A 84 6.98 -10.24 -15.77
C LYS A 84 8.11 -9.23 -15.50
N ALA A 85 8.33 -8.26 -16.39
CA ALA A 85 9.29 -7.17 -16.17
C ALA A 85 8.89 -6.25 -14.99
N GLU A 86 7.60 -5.95 -14.84
CA GLU A 86 7.08 -5.17 -13.71
C GLU A 86 7.19 -5.97 -12.40
N GLN A 87 6.90 -7.28 -12.44
CA GLN A 87 7.12 -8.19 -11.30
C GLN A 87 8.59 -8.20 -10.85
N TYR A 88 9.55 -8.26 -11.79
CA TYR A 88 10.98 -8.16 -11.46
C TYR A 88 11.34 -6.82 -10.83
N ASN A 89 10.88 -5.70 -11.39
CA ASN A 89 11.21 -4.37 -10.87
C ASN A 89 10.74 -4.18 -9.42
N GLU A 90 9.51 -4.59 -9.12
CA GLU A 90 8.95 -4.48 -7.77
C GLU A 90 9.60 -5.44 -6.78
N LEU A 91 9.81 -6.70 -7.15
CA LEU A 91 10.44 -7.69 -6.28
C LEU A 91 11.94 -7.40 -6.02
N LEU A 92 12.67 -6.89 -7.01
CA LEU A 92 14.07 -6.47 -6.82
C LEU A 92 14.17 -5.24 -5.92
N PHE A 93 13.31 -4.23 -6.11
CA PHE A 93 13.28 -3.07 -5.23
C PHE A 93 12.93 -3.51 -3.79
N PHE A 94 11.95 -4.40 -3.64
CA PHE A 94 11.57 -4.95 -2.34
C PHE A 94 12.74 -5.71 -1.67
N ALA A 95 13.38 -6.64 -2.39
CA ALA A 95 14.51 -7.42 -1.89
C ALA A 95 15.71 -6.55 -1.48
N ILE A 96 16.05 -5.53 -2.27
CA ILE A 96 17.31 -4.77 -2.10
C ILE A 96 17.12 -3.57 -1.17
N HIS A 97 15.94 -2.92 -1.18
CA HIS A 97 15.73 -1.63 -0.53
C HIS A 97 14.60 -1.61 0.51
N ILE A 98 13.85 -2.69 0.70
CA ILE A 98 12.78 -2.74 1.73
C ILE A 98 13.07 -3.83 2.76
N VAL A 99 13.36 -5.06 2.32
CA VAL A 99 13.66 -6.21 3.20
C VAL A 99 14.76 -5.92 4.26
N PRO A 100 15.88 -5.22 3.95
CA PRO A 100 16.88 -4.87 4.96
C PRO A 100 16.38 -3.97 6.10
N GLU A 101 15.30 -3.24 5.85
CA GLU A 101 14.72 -2.22 6.73
C GLU A 101 13.59 -2.77 7.61
N LEU A 102 13.13 -4.00 7.39
CA LEU A 102 12.06 -4.63 8.18
C LEU A 102 12.53 -5.07 9.59
N GLY A 103 13.74 -4.69 9.99
CA GLY A 103 14.25 -4.84 11.35
C GLY A 103 14.49 -6.29 11.79
N PRO A 104 14.72 -6.50 13.11
CA PRO A 104 14.94 -7.83 13.68
C PRO A 104 13.72 -8.75 13.49
N THR A 105 13.97 -10.05 13.32
CA THR A 105 12.89 -11.05 13.34
C THR A 105 12.20 -11.12 14.70
N PRO A 106 10.98 -11.68 14.77
CA PRO A 106 10.47 -12.20 16.03
C PRO A 106 11.44 -13.25 16.62
N ASP A 107 11.40 -13.42 17.94
CA ASP A 107 12.03 -14.56 18.60
C ASP A 107 11.16 -15.83 18.54
N GLU A 108 11.61 -16.92 19.18
CA GLU A 108 10.89 -18.21 19.20
C GLU A 108 9.48 -18.12 19.80
N SER A 109 9.20 -17.13 20.65
CA SER A 109 7.88 -16.87 21.23
C SER A 109 6.97 -16.02 20.33
N GLY A 110 7.49 -15.53 19.20
CA GLY A 110 6.80 -14.57 18.34
C GLY A 110 6.96 -13.12 18.79
N TYR A 111 7.78 -12.83 19.81
CA TYR A 111 7.94 -11.48 20.34
C TYR A 111 8.75 -10.59 19.40
N LEU A 112 8.16 -9.48 18.97
CA LEU A 112 8.82 -8.38 18.29
C LEU A 112 9.28 -7.32 19.30
N ARG A 113 10.57 -6.98 19.27
CA ARG A 113 11.17 -5.94 20.14
C ARG A 113 10.59 -4.55 19.87
N TRP A 114 10.42 -4.23 18.59
CA TRP A 114 9.63 -3.11 18.13
C TRP A 114 8.46 -3.69 17.34
N LYS A 115 7.24 -3.39 17.79
CA LYS A 115 6.05 -3.59 17.00
C LYS A 115 5.83 -2.32 16.18
N SER A 116 5.39 -2.45 14.94
CA SER A 116 5.10 -1.31 14.08
C SER A 116 3.70 -0.73 14.39
N PRO A 117 3.51 0.60 14.32
CA PRO A 117 2.18 1.22 14.38
C PRO A 117 1.36 1.00 13.11
N GLN A 118 1.92 0.39 12.08
CA GLN A 118 1.29 0.30 10.78
C GLN A 118 0.24 -0.83 10.68
N THR A 119 0.45 -1.96 11.36
CA THR A 119 -0.35 -3.19 11.23
C THR A 119 -0.92 -3.65 12.58
N PRO A 120 -2.02 -4.43 12.61
CA PRO A 120 -2.58 -4.97 13.86
C PRO A 120 -1.68 -5.99 14.57
N ASP A 121 -0.90 -6.78 13.83
CA ASP A 121 0.02 -7.78 14.40
C ASP A 121 1.37 -7.17 14.86
N GLY A 122 1.59 -5.89 14.55
CA GLY A 122 2.83 -5.18 14.84
C GLY A 122 3.98 -5.51 13.90
N THR A 123 3.76 -6.22 12.79
CA THR A 123 4.80 -6.41 11.76
C THR A 123 4.99 -5.15 10.91
N PRO A 124 6.20 -4.90 10.39
CA PRO A 124 6.55 -3.63 9.73
C PRO A 124 6.00 -3.42 8.32
N LEU A 125 5.09 -4.26 7.82
CA LEU A 125 4.76 -4.30 6.38
C LEU A 125 3.26 -4.36 6.15
N ASP A 126 2.74 -3.48 5.28
CA ASP A 126 1.45 -3.68 4.61
C ASP A 126 1.61 -3.79 3.10
N LEU A 127 0.75 -4.62 2.53
CA LEU A 127 0.53 -4.72 1.10
C LEU A 127 -0.88 -4.23 0.82
N SER A 128 -1.11 -3.55 -0.29
CA SER A 128 -2.46 -3.04 -0.60
C SER A 128 -2.82 -3.23 -2.06
N TRP A 129 -4.09 -3.54 -2.33
CA TRP A 129 -4.63 -3.81 -3.66
C TRP A 129 -5.64 -2.73 -4.03
N GLU A 130 -5.33 -1.95 -5.06
CA GLU A 130 -6.28 -1.05 -5.71
C GLU A 130 -7.15 -1.78 -6.72
N TRP A 131 -8.46 -1.58 -6.61
CA TRP A 131 -9.45 -2.13 -7.52
C TRP A 131 -9.59 -1.17 -8.71
N GLY A 132 -8.70 -1.32 -9.69
CA GLY A 132 -8.68 -0.47 -10.88
C GLY A 132 -9.83 -0.78 -11.83
N HIS A 133 -10.69 0.23 -12.07
CA HIS A 133 -11.91 0.23 -12.90
C HIS A 133 -11.86 -0.45 -14.30
N GLN A 134 -10.68 -0.83 -14.80
CA GLN A 134 -10.49 -1.61 -16.04
C GLN A 134 -10.07 -3.08 -15.77
N GLY A 135 -10.36 -3.61 -14.58
CA GLY A 135 -10.06 -4.99 -14.19
C GLY A 135 -8.58 -5.26 -13.87
N LYS A 136 -7.79 -4.23 -13.57
CA LYS A 136 -6.36 -4.36 -13.24
C LYS A 136 -6.08 -3.93 -11.80
N GLY A 137 -5.32 -4.74 -11.06
CA GLY A 137 -4.88 -4.40 -9.71
C GLY A 137 -3.74 -3.39 -9.74
N VAL A 138 -3.66 -2.51 -8.73
CA VAL A 138 -2.39 -1.82 -8.42
C VAL A 138 -1.96 -2.25 -7.03
N ILE A 139 -0.82 -2.92 -6.95
CA ILE A 139 -0.18 -3.31 -5.70
C ILE A 139 0.67 -2.15 -5.20
N ARG A 140 0.63 -1.89 -3.90
CA ARG A 140 1.59 -0.98 -3.23
C ARG A 140 2.13 -1.65 -2.00
N THR A 141 3.36 -1.28 -1.68
CA THR A 141 4.05 -1.67 -0.44
C THR A 141 4.15 -0.45 0.46
N SER A 142 3.67 -0.58 1.69
CA SER A 142 3.98 0.36 2.76
C SER A 142 4.73 -0.37 3.87
N PHE A 143 5.68 0.29 4.52
CA PHE A 143 6.44 -0.32 5.60
C PHE A 143 7.02 0.72 6.56
N GLU A 144 7.35 0.30 7.77
CA GLU A 144 8.19 1.06 8.70
C GLU A 144 9.63 0.56 8.59
N PRO A 145 10.59 1.43 8.24
CA PRO A 145 12.00 1.16 8.47
C PRO A 145 12.27 1.04 9.97
N ILE A 146 12.73 -0.12 10.43
CA ILE A 146 13.01 -0.45 11.83
C ILE A 146 14.52 -0.62 12.03
N GLY A 147 15.11 0.24 12.87
CA GLY A 147 16.53 0.17 13.17
C GLY A 147 16.90 -0.99 14.11
N PRO A 148 18.15 -1.48 14.10
CA PRO A 148 18.60 -2.60 14.92
C PRO A 148 18.54 -2.32 16.44
N LEU A 149 18.37 -1.06 16.84
CA LEU A 149 18.22 -0.59 18.21
C LEU A 149 16.80 -0.16 18.58
N ALA A 150 15.82 -0.26 17.67
CA ALA A 150 14.44 0.11 17.93
C ALA A 150 13.85 -0.65 19.14
N GLY A 151 13.07 0.04 19.96
CA GLY A 151 12.51 -0.48 21.22
C GLY A 151 13.52 -0.65 22.37
N THR A 152 14.82 -0.39 22.15
CA THR A 152 15.82 -0.45 23.23
C THR A 152 15.91 0.88 24.00
N LYS A 153 16.69 0.93 25.09
CA LYS A 153 17.01 2.19 25.78
C LYS A 153 17.79 3.20 24.90
N ALA A 154 18.45 2.74 23.84
CA ALA A 154 19.21 3.60 22.93
C ALA A 154 18.32 4.25 21.85
N ASP A 155 17.31 3.52 21.37
CA ASP A 155 16.24 4.06 20.52
C ASP A 155 14.86 3.51 20.92
N PRO A 156 14.20 4.12 21.93
CA PRO A 156 12.89 3.67 22.40
C PRO A 156 11.72 4.11 21.51
N PHE A 157 11.99 4.77 20.37
CA PHE A 157 10.96 5.37 19.50
C PHE A 157 11.13 5.06 18.00
N ASN A 158 12.08 4.20 17.62
CA ASN A 158 12.45 3.90 16.24
C ASN A 158 12.72 5.17 15.40
N ARG A 159 13.45 6.13 15.99
CA ARG A 159 13.50 7.52 15.50
C ARG A 159 14.51 7.79 14.40
N PHE A 160 15.32 6.80 14.01
CA PHE A 160 16.47 6.99 13.14
C PHE A 160 16.33 6.35 11.76
N GLU A 161 15.78 5.13 11.66
CA GLU A 161 15.90 4.34 10.44
C GLU A 161 15.07 4.89 9.27
N THR A 162 13.90 5.48 9.55
CA THR A 162 13.10 6.15 8.49
C THR A 162 13.87 7.30 7.84
N ASP A 163 14.66 8.05 8.62
CA ASP A 163 15.50 9.14 8.13
C ASP A 163 16.72 8.63 7.37
N ALA A 164 17.37 7.56 7.87
CA ALA A 164 18.46 6.88 7.18
C ALA A 164 18.03 6.34 5.82
N TRP A 165 16.87 5.68 5.74
CA TRP A 165 16.33 5.13 4.50
C TRP A 165 15.95 6.19 3.47
N ILE A 166 15.28 7.27 3.89
CA ILE A 166 14.93 8.38 3.00
C ILE A 166 16.20 9.05 2.43
N LYS A 167 17.23 9.24 3.25
CA LYS A 167 18.53 9.75 2.81
C LYS A 167 19.29 8.79 1.90
N HIS A 168 19.14 7.48 2.11
CA HIS A 168 19.66 6.47 1.18
C HIS A 168 19.02 6.62 -0.20
N LEU A 169 17.69 6.69 -0.28
CA LEU A 169 16.98 6.90 -1.56
C LEU A 169 17.44 8.16 -2.31
N ASP A 170 17.59 9.27 -1.59
CA ASP A 170 18.05 10.55 -2.11
C ASP A 170 19.49 10.46 -2.64
N SER A 171 20.42 10.01 -1.79
CA SER A 171 21.85 9.90 -2.14
C SER A 171 22.15 8.96 -3.31
N GLN A 172 21.30 7.96 -3.54
CA GLN A 172 21.43 6.98 -4.62
C GLN A 172 20.56 7.32 -5.84
N GLY A 173 19.75 8.38 -5.80
CA GLY A 173 18.85 8.76 -6.90
C GLY A 173 17.79 7.71 -7.25
N LEU A 174 17.37 6.90 -6.27
CA LEU A 174 16.50 5.72 -6.50
C LEU A 174 15.04 6.08 -6.80
N VAL A 175 14.65 7.35 -6.60
CA VAL A 175 13.30 7.88 -6.84
C VAL A 175 13.41 9.21 -7.57
N THR A 176 12.98 9.24 -8.84
CA THR A 176 12.96 10.45 -9.66
C THR A 176 12.02 11.50 -9.05
N GLY A 177 12.53 12.71 -8.81
CA GLY A 177 11.72 13.81 -8.28
C GLY A 177 11.43 13.71 -6.77
N LEU A 178 12.17 12.88 -6.04
CA LEU A 178 12.19 12.92 -4.58
C LEU A 178 12.54 14.33 -4.10
N ASP A 179 11.74 14.87 -3.18
CA ASP A 179 11.92 16.21 -2.62
C ASP A 179 11.76 16.13 -1.10
N LEU A 180 12.70 16.75 -0.38
CA LEU A 180 12.80 16.69 1.07
C LEU A 180 12.45 18.02 1.77
N GLU A 181 11.94 19.03 1.06
CA GLU A 181 11.56 20.32 1.68
C GLU A 181 10.49 20.13 2.76
N TRP A 182 9.35 19.52 2.38
CA TRP A 182 8.28 19.19 3.33
C TRP A 182 8.66 18.10 4.32
N TYR A 183 9.58 17.19 3.94
CA TYR A 183 10.14 16.21 4.87
C TYR A 183 10.81 16.91 6.06
N ASN A 184 11.76 17.80 5.78
CA ASN A 184 12.50 18.53 6.80
C ASN A 184 11.56 19.38 7.68
N HIS A 185 10.58 20.06 7.08
CA HIS A 185 9.60 20.88 7.80
C HIS A 185 8.69 20.06 8.72
N PHE A 186 8.07 18.99 8.22
CA PHE A 186 7.11 18.20 9.00
C PHE A 186 7.78 17.31 10.04
N MET A 187 8.98 16.78 9.77
CA MET A 187 9.76 16.07 10.79
C MET A 187 10.13 16.99 11.97
N ALA A 188 10.45 18.27 11.71
CA ALA A 188 10.78 19.24 12.76
C ALA A 188 9.55 19.74 13.55
N THR A 189 8.34 19.67 12.99
CA THR A 189 7.13 20.25 13.57
C THR A 189 6.18 19.22 14.18
N VAL A 190 6.07 18.03 13.59
CA VAL A 190 5.09 16.98 13.94
C VAL A 190 5.67 15.86 14.82
N LEU A 191 6.99 15.65 14.84
CA LEU A 191 7.67 14.73 15.77
C LEU A 191 8.13 15.44 17.05
N PRO A 192 8.31 14.70 18.17
CA PRO A 192 8.73 15.29 19.43
C PRO A 192 10.18 15.78 19.42
N SER A 193 10.41 17.00 19.95
CA SER A 193 11.76 17.58 20.06
C SER A 193 12.46 17.27 21.38
N GLU A 194 11.73 17.33 22.49
CA GLU A 194 12.21 17.07 23.84
C GLU A 194 11.72 15.71 24.35
N LEU A 195 12.44 14.63 23.99
CA LEU A 195 12.09 13.25 24.35
C LEU A 195 11.91 13.00 25.87
N LYS A 196 12.40 13.89 26.74
CA LYS A 196 12.20 13.82 28.20
C LYS A 196 10.77 14.18 28.64
N ARG A 197 9.98 14.87 27.80
CA ARG A 197 8.59 15.27 28.09
C ARG A 197 7.56 14.23 27.64
N VAL A 198 7.96 13.31 26.77
CA VAL A 198 7.08 12.26 26.24
C VAL A 198 7.36 10.93 26.94
N LYS A 199 6.39 10.02 26.90
CA LYS A 199 6.53 8.67 27.45
C LYS A 199 5.79 7.69 26.56
N MET A 200 6.49 6.67 26.06
CA MET A 200 5.80 5.47 25.61
C MET A 200 5.19 4.79 26.85
N THR A 201 3.92 4.41 26.77
CA THR A 201 3.23 3.63 27.80
C THR A 201 2.56 2.45 27.13
N GLU A 202 2.21 1.40 27.87
CA GLU A 202 1.61 0.21 27.25
C GLU A 202 0.27 0.51 26.55
N LYS A 203 -0.47 1.55 26.98
CA LYS A 203 -1.68 2.06 26.27
C LYS A 203 -1.39 2.79 24.94
N LEU A 204 -0.11 2.90 24.58
CA LEU A 204 0.40 3.46 23.33
C LEU A 204 1.04 2.36 22.45
N ASN A 205 1.12 1.12 22.94
CA ASN A 205 1.54 -0.03 22.13
C ASN A 205 0.42 -0.42 21.16
N PHE A 206 0.54 -0.03 19.89
CA PHE A 206 0.23 -0.85 18.71
C PHE A 206 -1.17 -1.50 18.57
N GLU A 207 -2.12 -1.16 19.43
CA GLU A 207 -3.55 -1.38 19.26
C GLU A 207 -4.11 -0.45 18.18
N LEU A 208 -5.34 -0.73 17.72
CA LEU A 208 -6.04 -0.19 16.53
C LEU A 208 -6.02 1.35 16.27
N ALA A 209 -5.52 2.16 17.20
CA ALA A 209 -5.12 3.55 16.95
C ALA A 209 -3.77 3.85 17.64
N PRO A 210 -2.64 3.73 16.91
CA PRO A 210 -1.32 4.09 17.41
C PRO A 210 -1.16 5.61 17.56
N VAL A 211 -0.14 6.02 18.31
CA VAL A 211 0.12 7.43 18.67
C VAL A 211 1.54 7.90 18.35
N ALA A 212 2.39 7.00 17.88
CA ALA A 212 3.84 7.20 17.77
C ALA A 212 4.41 6.42 16.59
N GLY A 213 5.61 6.80 16.16
CA GLY A 213 6.33 6.18 15.04
C GLY A 213 6.04 6.85 13.70
N THR A 214 6.63 6.26 12.66
CA THR A 214 6.51 6.69 11.26
C THR A 214 6.46 5.48 10.36
N PHE A 215 5.84 5.60 9.19
CA PHE A 215 5.97 4.59 8.13
C PHE A 215 5.93 5.24 6.77
N VAL A 216 6.36 4.52 5.74
CA VAL A 216 6.43 5.01 4.36
C VAL A 216 5.62 4.14 3.42
N THR A 217 5.11 4.70 2.33
CA THR A 217 4.53 3.94 1.21
C THR A 217 5.29 4.24 -0.07
N ARG A 218 5.66 3.20 -0.83
CA ARG A 218 6.07 3.31 -2.23
C ARG A 218 4.83 3.13 -3.10
N ASP A 219 4.33 4.22 -3.66
CA ASP A 219 3.16 4.25 -4.57
C ASP A 219 3.66 4.34 -6.00
N ILE A 220 3.47 3.27 -6.79
CA ILE A 220 3.82 3.27 -8.20
C ILE A 220 2.60 3.77 -8.98
N ASP A 221 2.67 5.02 -9.46
CA ASP A 221 1.69 5.55 -10.39
C ASP A 221 2.23 5.55 -11.84
N ARG A 222 1.47 6.09 -12.79
CA ARG A 222 1.83 6.09 -14.21
C ARG A 222 3.10 6.88 -14.54
N ASN A 223 3.57 7.73 -13.63
CA ASN A 223 4.74 8.58 -13.79
C ASN A 223 5.97 8.02 -13.06
N GLY A 224 5.85 6.89 -12.35
CA GLY A 224 6.91 6.25 -11.58
C GLY A 224 6.57 6.08 -10.09
N PRO A 225 7.55 5.63 -9.29
CA PRO A 225 7.38 5.51 -7.84
C PRO A 225 7.38 6.88 -7.17
N ILE A 226 6.45 7.08 -6.24
CA ILE A 226 6.40 8.22 -5.30
C ILE A 226 6.51 7.65 -3.88
N ILE A 227 7.42 8.22 -3.08
CA ILE A 227 7.47 7.93 -1.64
C ILE A 227 6.49 8.83 -0.92
N LYS A 228 5.79 8.27 0.07
CA LYS A 228 4.96 9.01 1.02
C LYS A 228 5.43 8.73 2.42
N LEU A 229 5.46 9.74 3.26
CA LEU A 229 5.73 9.60 4.68
C LEU A 229 4.44 9.76 5.48
N TYR A 230 4.27 8.91 6.49
CA TYR A 230 3.19 8.91 7.46
C TYR A 230 3.78 9.09 8.86
N ILE A 231 3.19 9.99 9.65
CA ILE A 231 3.65 10.37 10.98
C ILE A 231 2.46 10.29 11.95
N PHE A 232 2.66 9.66 13.11
CA PHE A 232 1.70 9.71 14.20
C PHE A 232 2.03 10.89 15.14
N PRO A 233 1.18 11.92 15.25
CA PRO A 233 1.50 13.18 15.96
C PRO A 233 1.42 13.07 17.50
N GLY A 234 1.02 11.93 18.05
CA GLY A 234 0.63 11.79 19.46
C GLY A 234 1.74 12.07 20.49
N LEU A 235 2.99 11.73 20.18
CA LEU A 235 4.12 12.11 21.07
C LEU A 235 4.36 13.62 21.07
N ARG A 236 4.22 14.30 19.94
CA ARG A 236 4.34 15.75 19.85
C ARG A 236 3.16 16.46 20.53
N ALA A 237 1.97 15.88 20.43
CA ALA A 237 0.79 16.34 21.16
C ALA A 237 1.00 16.24 22.69
N GLN A 238 1.56 15.12 23.16
CA GLN A 238 1.96 14.92 24.56
C GLN A 238 3.03 15.92 25.01
N GLU A 239 4.08 16.16 24.22
CA GLU A 239 5.16 17.12 24.53
C GLU A 239 4.64 18.54 24.72
N LEU A 240 3.69 18.95 23.88
CA LEU A 240 3.14 20.31 23.83
C LEU A 240 1.90 20.50 24.71
N GLY A 241 1.29 19.42 25.23
CA GLY A 241 0.06 19.47 26.02
C GLY A 241 -1.18 19.87 25.20
N VAL A 242 -1.25 19.46 23.93
CA VAL A 242 -2.35 19.79 23.00
C VAL A 242 -2.90 18.54 22.30
N SER A 243 -3.89 18.68 21.42
CA SER A 243 -4.43 17.56 20.63
C SER A 243 -3.60 17.27 19.38
N ASN A 244 -3.78 16.07 18.81
CA ASN A 244 -3.19 15.67 17.53
C ASN A 244 -3.56 16.63 16.39
N LEU A 245 -4.83 17.08 16.36
CA LEU A 245 -5.31 18.08 15.41
C LEU A 245 -4.54 19.40 15.55
N GLU A 246 -4.33 19.89 16.77
CA GLU A 246 -3.62 21.15 17.02
C GLU A 246 -2.15 21.08 16.59
N VAL A 247 -1.47 19.94 16.77
CA VAL A 247 -0.12 19.71 16.22
C VAL A 247 -0.11 19.87 14.70
N VAL A 248 -1.03 19.17 14.01
CA VAL A 248 -1.12 19.18 12.54
C VAL A 248 -1.50 20.56 12.01
N VAL A 249 -2.47 21.23 12.64
CA VAL A 249 -2.88 22.60 12.29
C VAL A 249 -1.70 23.57 12.41
N ARG A 250 -0.93 23.52 13.52
CA ARG A 250 0.26 24.35 13.69
C ARG A 250 1.33 24.07 12.63
N ALA A 251 1.57 22.80 12.32
CA ALA A 251 2.58 22.39 11.33
C ALA A 251 2.20 22.83 9.90
N ILE A 252 0.92 22.81 9.53
CA ILE A 252 0.45 23.31 8.23
C ILE A 252 0.52 24.84 8.19
N ARG A 253 0.09 25.53 9.25
CA ARG A 253 0.08 27.00 9.33
C ARG A 253 1.47 27.63 9.45
N SER A 254 2.51 26.84 9.75
CA SER A 254 3.91 27.29 9.76
C SER A 254 4.65 27.07 8.44
N LEU A 255 3.99 26.55 7.40
CA LEU A 255 4.57 26.48 6.05
C LEU A 255 4.85 27.89 5.48
N PRO A 256 5.77 28.02 4.50
CA PRO A 256 5.98 29.28 3.78
C PRO A 256 4.66 29.86 3.24
N SER A 257 4.47 31.17 3.40
CA SER A 257 3.16 31.83 3.20
C SER A 257 2.51 31.56 1.83
N GLU A 258 3.31 31.50 0.76
CA GLU A 258 2.82 31.18 -0.60
C GLU A 258 2.35 29.73 -0.72
N GLN A 259 3.09 28.78 -0.13
CA GLN A 259 2.70 27.37 -0.12
C GLN A 259 1.43 27.16 0.68
N TYR A 260 1.38 27.70 1.90
CA TYR A 260 0.19 27.68 2.76
C TYR A 260 -1.05 28.27 2.05
N ALA A 261 -0.92 29.46 1.45
CA ALA A 261 -2.01 30.09 0.70
C ALA A 261 -2.46 29.24 -0.52
N SER A 262 -1.53 28.55 -1.18
CA SER A 262 -1.84 27.68 -2.32
C SER A 262 -2.68 26.46 -1.94
N LEU A 263 -2.54 25.95 -0.72
CA LEU A 263 -3.25 24.76 -0.22
C LEU A 263 -4.75 24.99 -0.04
N ARG A 264 -5.18 26.22 0.32
CA ARG A 264 -6.58 26.58 0.61
C ARG A 264 -7.22 25.64 1.66
N CYS A 265 -6.46 25.27 2.69
CA CYS A 265 -6.82 24.21 3.65
C CYS A 265 -7.81 24.64 4.74
N GLU A 266 -7.99 25.94 5.01
CA GLU A 266 -8.77 26.42 6.16
C GLU A 266 -10.20 25.84 6.26
N PRO A 267 -11.01 25.73 5.18
CA PRO A 267 -12.35 25.12 5.28
C PRO A 267 -12.35 23.66 5.74
N MET A 268 -11.26 22.93 5.51
CA MET A 268 -11.06 21.57 6.00
C MET A 268 -10.60 21.57 7.47
N LEU A 269 -9.69 22.48 7.85
CA LEU A 269 -9.24 22.60 9.24
C LEU A 269 -10.37 23.06 10.18
N GLU A 270 -11.19 24.02 9.76
CA GLU A 270 -12.44 24.40 10.44
C GLU A 270 -13.37 23.20 10.63
N TYR A 271 -13.63 22.45 9.56
CA TYR A 271 -14.46 21.25 9.61
C TYR A 271 -13.92 20.22 10.60
N LEU A 272 -12.60 19.99 10.65
CA LEU A 272 -11.99 19.06 11.60
C LEU A 272 -12.21 19.49 13.06
N HIS A 273 -12.13 20.78 13.37
CA HIS A 273 -12.45 21.28 14.71
C HIS A 273 -13.94 21.08 15.06
N GLU A 274 -14.85 21.33 14.13
CA GLU A 274 -16.29 21.09 14.31
C GLU A 274 -16.60 19.59 14.48
N ALA A 275 -16.00 18.73 13.65
CA ALA A 275 -16.18 17.29 13.67
C ALA A 275 -15.60 16.64 14.94
N ALA A 276 -14.51 17.20 15.49
CA ALA A 276 -13.98 16.77 16.79
C ALA A 276 -15.01 16.98 17.91
N MET A 277 -15.75 18.09 17.90
CA MET A 277 -16.80 18.36 18.89
C MET A 277 -18.10 17.60 18.61
N LYS A 278 -18.53 17.53 17.35
CA LYS A 278 -19.80 16.92 16.91
C LYS A 278 -19.78 15.39 16.96
N TRP A 279 -18.69 14.79 16.47
CA TRP A 279 -18.57 13.34 16.26
C TRP A 279 -17.52 12.68 17.15
N LYS A 280 -16.77 13.43 17.97
CA LYS A 280 -15.54 12.92 18.61
C LYS A 280 -14.54 12.41 17.56
N MET A 281 -14.46 13.08 16.40
CA MET A 281 -13.49 12.77 15.36
C MET A 281 -12.09 13.18 15.83
N ASP A 282 -11.17 12.22 15.92
CA ASP A 282 -9.76 12.45 16.29
C ASP A 282 -8.83 12.24 15.10
N VAL A 283 -7.68 12.94 15.10
CA VAL A 283 -6.62 12.83 14.09
C VAL A 283 -5.63 11.75 14.52
N GLY A 284 -5.55 10.66 13.75
CA GLY A 284 -4.64 9.55 14.02
C GLY A 284 -3.30 9.66 13.29
N ILE A 285 -3.31 10.04 12.01
CA ILE A 285 -2.12 10.02 11.15
C ILE A 285 -2.07 11.29 10.30
N PHE A 286 -0.88 11.87 10.19
CA PHE A 286 -0.56 12.93 9.25
C PHE A 286 0.36 12.37 8.16
N SER A 287 0.06 12.58 6.87
CA SER A 287 0.90 12.07 5.79
C SER A 287 1.04 13.02 4.61
N PHE A 288 2.14 12.90 3.87
CA PHE A 288 2.42 13.71 2.69
C PHE A 288 3.30 12.95 1.68
N ASP A 289 3.27 13.38 0.41
CA ASP A 289 4.14 12.82 -0.63
C ASP A 289 5.52 13.53 -0.60
N LEU A 290 6.61 12.78 -0.75
CA LEU A 290 8.00 13.30 -0.81
C LEU A 290 8.34 13.74 -2.25
N ILE A 291 7.67 14.79 -2.70
CA ILE A 291 7.79 15.42 -4.02
C ILE A 291 7.57 16.93 -3.83
N SER A 292 7.98 17.75 -4.82
CA SER A 292 7.88 19.21 -4.75
C SER A 292 6.58 19.73 -4.11
N PRO A 293 6.62 20.74 -3.22
CA PRO A 293 5.45 21.24 -2.48
C PRO A 293 4.19 21.49 -3.31
N GLN A 294 4.34 22.02 -4.53
CA GLN A 294 3.21 22.31 -5.43
C GLN A 294 2.57 21.03 -6.02
N GLN A 295 3.30 19.91 -6.05
CA GLN A 295 2.81 18.62 -6.53
C GLN A 295 2.38 17.68 -5.39
N SER A 296 2.94 17.83 -4.19
CA SER A 296 2.62 17.00 -3.04
C SER A 296 1.17 17.17 -2.56
N ARG A 297 0.70 16.18 -1.81
CA ARG A 297 -0.63 16.13 -1.19
C ARG A 297 -0.46 15.91 0.31
N ILE A 298 -0.98 16.82 1.12
CA ILE A 298 -1.14 16.59 2.56
C ILE A 298 -2.39 15.74 2.78
N LYS A 299 -2.34 14.80 3.71
CA LYS A 299 -3.48 13.98 4.14
C LYS A 299 -3.56 13.95 5.66
N ILE A 300 -4.75 14.25 6.17
CA ILE A 300 -5.06 14.14 7.59
C ILE A 300 -6.03 12.97 7.74
N TYR A 301 -5.57 11.91 8.42
CA TYR A 301 -6.35 10.70 8.68
C TYR A 301 -7.06 10.85 10.02
N THR A 302 -8.36 10.60 10.03
CA THR A 302 -9.21 10.72 11.20
C THR A 302 -10.03 9.47 11.43
N ARG A 303 -10.48 9.26 12.66
CA ARG A 303 -11.46 8.23 13.05
C ARG A 303 -12.45 8.82 14.04
N ALA A 304 -13.66 8.29 14.10
CA ALA A 304 -14.63 8.64 15.13
C ALA A 304 -15.44 7.40 15.54
N PRO A 305 -15.94 7.34 16.79
CA PRO A 305 -16.79 6.25 17.25
C PRO A 305 -18.24 6.38 16.72
N ASN A 306 -18.39 6.54 15.40
CA ASN A 306 -19.67 6.75 14.73
C ASN A 306 -19.77 5.90 13.46
N THR A 307 -20.93 5.31 13.23
CA THR A 307 -21.22 4.32 12.19
C THR A 307 -22.38 4.73 11.28
N THR A 308 -22.99 5.89 11.52
CA THR A 308 -24.18 6.34 10.79
C THR A 308 -23.86 6.85 9.39
N VAL A 309 -24.83 6.76 8.48
CA VAL A 309 -24.75 7.40 7.15
C VAL A 309 -24.70 8.93 7.26
N ASP A 310 -25.24 9.52 8.34
CA ASP A 310 -25.16 10.96 8.58
C ASP A 310 -23.71 11.41 8.86
N TYR A 311 -22.96 10.64 9.66
CA TYR A 311 -21.53 10.87 9.87
C TYR A 311 -20.74 10.72 8.55
N LEU A 312 -21.06 9.70 7.75
CA LEU A 312 -20.49 9.54 6.40
C LEU A 312 -20.74 10.77 5.51
N MET A 313 -21.98 11.24 5.40
CA MET A 313 -22.34 12.34 4.52
C MET A 313 -21.79 13.69 5.01
N ASP A 314 -21.74 13.90 6.33
CA ASP A 314 -21.13 15.06 6.95
C ASP A 314 -19.63 15.15 6.63
N ALA A 315 -18.89 14.03 6.76
CA ALA A 315 -17.48 13.96 6.39
C ALA A 315 -17.24 14.08 4.89
N LEU A 316 -18.07 13.42 4.06
CA LEU A 316 -17.97 13.52 2.59
C LEU A 316 -18.24 14.94 2.06
N THR A 317 -18.99 15.76 2.81
CA THR A 317 -19.31 17.14 2.45
C THR A 317 -18.53 18.19 3.24
N LEU A 318 -17.61 17.82 4.14
CA LEU A 318 -16.92 18.75 5.05
C LEU A 318 -17.92 19.65 5.82
N GLY A 319 -19.01 19.06 6.33
CA GLY A 319 -20.10 19.79 6.97
C GLY A 319 -20.87 20.70 6.00
N GLY A 320 -21.07 20.25 4.75
CA GLY A 320 -21.74 21.01 3.69
C GLY A 320 -20.84 21.98 2.90
N ARG A 321 -19.56 22.16 3.27
CA ARG A 321 -18.60 23.04 2.57
C ARG A 321 -18.15 22.51 1.19
N TYR A 322 -18.20 21.19 0.98
CA TYR A 322 -17.83 20.52 -0.26
C TYR A 322 -19.09 19.98 -0.98
N SER A 323 -19.34 20.47 -2.19
CA SER A 323 -20.49 20.03 -3.00
C SER A 323 -20.22 18.69 -3.66
N LEU A 324 -21.15 17.75 -3.46
CA LEU A 324 -21.18 16.45 -4.14
C LEU A 324 -21.89 16.51 -5.50
N SER A 325 -22.38 17.68 -5.94
CA SER A 325 -23.16 17.85 -7.18
C SER A 325 -22.43 17.49 -8.48
N MET A 326 -21.12 17.25 -8.42
CA MET A 326 -20.32 16.74 -9.54
C MET A 326 -20.38 15.22 -9.72
N TYR A 327 -21.06 14.51 -8.81
CA TYR A 327 -21.28 13.07 -8.83
C TYR A 327 -22.76 12.77 -9.04
N SER A 328 -23.05 11.68 -9.75
CA SER A 328 -24.40 11.14 -9.93
C SER A 328 -24.99 10.62 -8.64
N GLU A 329 -26.32 10.52 -8.58
CA GLU A 329 -27.03 9.86 -7.49
C GLU A 329 -26.59 8.40 -7.31
N GLU A 330 -26.24 7.71 -8.41
CA GLU A 330 -25.68 6.36 -8.39
C GLU A 330 -24.32 6.31 -7.66
N ALA A 331 -23.38 7.21 -7.98
CA ALA A 331 -22.08 7.25 -7.30
C ALA A 331 -22.21 7.60 -5.80
N ILE A 332 -23.21 8.43 -5.43
CA ILE A 332 -23.52 8.73 -4.03
C ILE A 332 -24.27 7.56 -3.33
N ALA A 333 -25.01 6.74 -4.07
CA ALA A 333 -25.53 5.47 -3.55
C ALA A 333 -24.40 4.45 -3.35
N ASP A 334 -23.48 4.30 -4.31
CA ASP A 334 -22.33 3.39 -4.23
C ASP A 334 -21.52 3.58 -2.94
N VAL A 335 -21.22 4.81 -2.53
CA VAL A 335 -20.46 5.06 -1.29
C VAL A 335 -21.25 4.73 -0.02
N LYS A 336 -22.58 4.93 -0.03
CA LYS A 336 -23.47 4.52 1.08
C LYS A 336 -23.62 3.01 1.16
N ASP A 337 -23.68 2.33 0.01
CA ASP A 337 -23.71 0.86 -0.06
C ASP A 337 -22.38 0.26 0.42
N PHE A 338 -21.25 0.84 0.02
CA PHE A 338 -19.93 0.44 0.50
C PHE A 338 -19.80 0.61 2.03
N TRP A 339 -20.34 1.70 2.58
CA TRP A 339 -20.38 1.90 4.02
C TRP A 339 -21.22 0.84 4.73
N ARG A 340 -22.47 0.66 4.29
CA ARG A 340 -23.41 -0.32 4.88
C ARG A 340 -22.93 -1.76 4.77
N ILE A 341 -22.29 -2.17 3.67
CA ILE A 341 -21.88 -3.58 3.52
C ILE A 341 -20.73 -3.97 4.47
N PHE A 342 -19.91 -3.01 4.89
CA PHE A 342 -18.86 -3.26 5.89
C PHE A 342 -19.27 -2.96 7.33
N ILE A 343 -20.06 -1.91 7.59
CA ILE A 343 -20.42 -1.48 8.96
C ILE A 343 -21.79 -2.00 9.40
N GLY A 344 -22.68 -2.32 8.46
CA GLY A 344 -24.10 -2.56 8.72
C GLY A 344 -24.85 -1.28 9.09
N ASP A 345 -26.08 -1.45 9.58
CA ASP A 345 -26.88 -0.38 10.20
C ASP A 345 -26.63 -0.30 11.73
N ALA A 346 -25.50 -0.82 12.22
CA ALA A 346 -25.16 -0.83 13.64
C ALA A 346 -25.05 0.60 14.17
N HIS A 347 -25.92 0.99 15.10
CA HIS A 347 -25.98 2.36 15.64
C HIS A 347 -24.86 2.68 16.64
N GLU A 348 -24.18 1.66 17.17
CA GLU A 348 -23.11 1.79 18.15
C GLU A 348 -21.93 0.88 17.76
N LEU A 349 -20.70 1.26 18.12
CA LEU A 349 -19.57 0.34 18.04
C LEU A 349 -19.69 -0.75 19.11
N PRO A 350 -19.16 -1.96 18.87
CA PRO A 350 -19.03 -2.96 19.94
C PRO A 350 -18.30 -2.40 21.16
N ALA A 351 -18.74 -2.79 22.36
CA ALA A 351 -18.09 -2.34 23.59
C ALA A 351 -16.61 -2.75 23.63
N GLY A 352 -15.73 -1.84 24.04
CA GLY A 352 -14.28 -2.07 24.11
C GLY A 352 -13.50 -1.81 22.82
N VAL A 353 -14.14 -1.53 21.68
CA VAL A 353 -13.46 -1.18 20.40
C VAL A 353 -13.72 0.26 19.97
N GLU A 354 -13.81 1.18 20.93
CA GLU A 354 -14.09 2.62 20.73
C GLU A 354 -13.14 3.30 19.72
N ARG A 355 -11.89 2.84 19.64
CA ARG A 355 -10.87 3.29 18.68
C ARG A 355 -10.98 2.66 17.29
N ALA A 356 -11.81 1.63 17.13
CA ALA A 356 -11.99 0.90 15.87
C ALA A 356 -13.05 1.52 14.94
N GLY A 357 -13.63 2.66 15.32
CA GLY A 357 -14.61 3.37 14.50
C GLY A 357 -14.11 3.69 13.09
N PRO A 358 -15.01 3.77 12.10
CA PRO A 358 -14.65 4.13 10.75
C PRO A 358 -14.17 5.58 10.68
N GLY A 359 -13.39 5.85 9.65
CA GLY A 359 -12.59 7.05 9.53
C GLY A 359 -12.52 7.57 8.11
N PHE A 360 -11.78 8.66 7.98
CA PHE A 360 -11.55 9.33 6.72
C PHE A 360 -10.07 9.66 6.58
N TYR A 361 -9.62 9.95 5.37
CA TYR A 361 -8.60 10.98 5.23
C TYR A 361 -9.13 12.15 4.41
N PHE A 362 -8.62 13.34 4.70
CA PHE A 362 -8.87 14.55 3.92
C PHE A 362 -7.59 14.93 3.17
N THR A 363 -7.63 14.89 1.84
CA THR A 363 -6.50 15.26 0.98
C THR A 363 -6.56 16.74 0.64
N VAL A 364 -5.46 17.45 0.85
CA VAL A 364 -5.23 18.83 0.41
C VAL A 364 -4.08 18.85 -0.60
N LYS A 365 -4.23 19.64 -1.66
CA LYS A 365 -3.18 19.87 -2.67
C LYS A 365 -3.28 21.31 -3.20
N ALA A 366 -2.12 21.90 -3.50
CA ALA A 366 -2.04 23.24 -4.08
C ALA A 366 -3.01 23.43 -5.27
N GLY A 367 -3.87 24.45 -5.17
CA GLY A 367 -4.83 24.80 -6.22
C GLY A 367 -5.94 23.77 -6.49
N LYS A 368 -6.17 22.80 -5.59
CA LYS A 368 -7.24 21.79 -5.71
C LYS A 368 -8.20 21.86 -4.51
N PRO A 369 -9.49 21.52 -4.69
CA PRO A 369 -10.39 21.38 -3.55
C PRO A 369 -9.97 20.20 -2.67
N THR A 370 -10.25 20.29 -1.37
CA THR A 370 -10.08 19.17 -0.44
C THR A 370 -10.95 18.00 -0.87
N THR A 371 -10.42 16.77 -0.85
CA THR A 371 -11.21 15.55 -1.12
C THR A 371 -11.14 14.54 0.03
N PRO A 372 -12.29 14.05 0.52
CA PRO A 372 -12.34 12.98 1.52
C PRO A 372 -12.19 11.58 0.88
N LYS A 373 -11.68 10.62 1.65
CA LYS A 373 -11.70 9.17 1.35
C LYS A 373 -12.13 8.40 2.59
N VAL A 374 -13.07 7.47 2.45
CA VAL A 374 -13.56 6.57 3.51
C VAL A 374 -12.49 5.51 3.85
N TYR A 375 -12.30 5.23 5.15
CA TYR A 375 -11.55 4.09 5.68
C TYR A 375 -12.37 3.35 6.73
N ILE A 376 -12.41 2.02 6.64
CA ILE A 376 -13.13 1.13 7.55
C ILE A 376 -12.17 0.03 7.97
N SER A 377 -12.20 -0.36 9.25
CA SER A 377 -11.43 -1.47 9.82
C SER A 377 -12.33 -2.71 9.92
N PRO A 378 -12.27 -3.66 8.98
CA PRO A 378 -13.21 -4.79 8.93
C PRO A 378 -13.23 -5.64 10.19
N ALA A 379 -12.11 -5.79 10.89
CA ALA A 379 -11.97 -6.56 12.13
C ALA A 379 -12.98 -6.20 13.23
N ALA A 380 -13.56 -5.00 13.22
CA ALA A 380 -14.58 -4.57 14.18
C ALA A 380 -16.03 -4.94 13.77
N PHE A 381 -16.23 -5.40 12.53
CA PHE A 381 -17.56 -5.58 11.92
C PHE A 381 -17.74 -6.90 11.17
N CYS A 382 -16.66 -7.64 10.91
CA CYS A 382 -16.63 -8.94 10.22
C CYS A 382 -16.03 -9.97 11.17
N LYS A 383 -16.56 -11.21 11.15
CA LYS A 383 -16.07 -12.30 12.00
C LYS A 383 -14.66 -12.76 11.60
N ASN A 384 -14.38 -12.79 10.31
CA ASN A 384 -13.16 -13.31 9.72
C ASN A 384 -12.94 -12.72 8.30
N ASP A 385 -11.76 -12.95 7.74
CA ASP A 385 -11.35 -12.47 6.42
C ASP A 385 -12.13 -13.11 5.26
N ALA A 386 -12.59 -14.36 5.42
CA ALA A 386 -13.53 -14.99 4.49
C ALA A 386 -14.85 -14.19 4.39
N GLU A 387 -15.35 -13.62 5.49
CA GLU A 387 -16.51 -12.73 5.45
C GLU A 387 -16.21 -11.40 4.75
N VAL A 388 -15.02 -10.84 4.94
CA VAL A 388 -14.58 -9.63 4.23
C VAL A 388 -14.59 -9.87 2.71
N LEU A 389 -14.10 -11.02 2.26
CA LEU A 389 -14.14 -11.42 0.85
C LEU A 389 -15.57 -11.58 0.33
N ARG A 390 -16.44 -12.26 1.08
CA ARG A 390 -17.86 -12.39 0.72
C ARG A 390 -18.55 -11.02 0.58
N ARG A 391 -18.24 -10.07 1.47
CA ARG A 391 -18.77 -8.69 1.42
C ARG A 391 -18.21 -7.90 0.23
N LEU A 392 -16.90 -7.99 -0.06
CA LEU A 392 -16.29 -7.41 -1.27
C LEU A 392 -16.95 -7.95 -2.55
N ARG A 393 -17.11 -9.26 -2.67
CA ARG A 393 -17.76 -9.91 -3.82
C ARG A 393 -19.21 -9.46 -4.00
N GLN A 394 -19.98 -9.41 -2.90
CA GLN A 394 -21.36 -8.91 -2.89
C GLN A 394 -21.44 -7.41 -3.26
N TYR A 395 -20.47 -6.60 -2.85
CA TYR A 395 -20.38 -5.21 -3.29
C TYR A 395 -20.16 -5.12 -4.80
N PHE A 396 -19.10 -5.77 -5.31
CA PHE A 396 -18.73 -5.69 -6.72
C PHE A 396 -19.75 -6.33 -7.68
N SER A 397 -20.48 -7.38 -7.27
CA SER A 397 -21.51 -8.01 -8.12
C SER A 397 -22.71 -7.11 -8.40
N THR A 398 -22.91 -6.04 -7.62
CA THR A 398 -24.04 -5.11 -7.74
C THR A 398 -23.69 -3.76 -8.35
N ARG A 399 -22.42 -3.53 -8.74
CA ARG A 399 -21.99 -2.26 -9.37
C ARG A 399 -22.08 -2.33 -10.90
N LYS A 400 -22.23 -1.16 -11.54
CA LYS A 400 -22.32 -1.00 -13.00
C LYS A 400 -21.16 -1.59 -13.82
N ASN A 401 -20.02 -1.88 -13.20
CA ASN A 401 -18.83 -2.48 -13.80
C ASN A 401 -18.51 -3.89 -13.26
N ALA A 402 -19.53 -4.62 -12.77
CA ALA A 402 -19.39 -5.98 -12.25
C ALA A 402 -18.71 -6.94 -13.24
N ASP A 403 -18.93 -6.76 -14.55
CA ASP A 403 -18.27 -7.48 -15.64
C ASP A 403 -16.73 -7.41 -15.59
N LYS A 404 -16.18 -6.30 -15.08
CA LYS A 404 -14.74 -6.08 -14.90
C LYS A 404 -14.25 -6.35 -13.49
N MET A 405 -15.10 -6.11 -12.48
CA MET A 405 -14.74 -6.26 -11.08
C MET A 405 -14.80 -7.71 -10.59
N LEU A 406 -15.72 -8.53 -11.10
CA LEU A 406 -15.82 -9.94 -10.70
C LEU A 406 -14.61 -10.78 -11.13
N PRO A 407 -14.08 -10.69 -12.38
CA PRO A 407 -12.82 -11.36 -12.72
C PRO A 407 -11.62 -10.90 -11.88
N GLN A 408 -11.61 -9.63 -11.47
CA GLN A 408 -10.60 -9.11 -10.54
C GLN A 408 -10.77 -9.70 -9.13
N MET A 409 -12.00 -9.88 -8.67
CA MET A 409 -12.32 -10.56 -7.40
C MET A 409 -11.89 -12.03 -7.43
N ASP A 410 -12.13 -12.74 -8.54
CA ASP A 410 -11.70 -14.13 -8.73
C ASP A 410 -10.17 -14.28 -8.71
N ASN A 411 -9.43 -13.29 -9.21
CA ASN A 411 -7.96 -13.24 -9.09
C ASN A 411 -7.52 -12.95 -7.65
N TYR A 412 -8.16 -11.99 -7.00
CA TYR A 412 -7.84 -11.57 -5.63
C TYR A 412 -8.07 -12.71 -4.62
N GLU A 413 -9.22 -13.38 -4.68
CA GLU A 413 -9.51 -14.55 -3.84
C GLU A 413 -8.48 -15.66 -4.06
N ARG A 414 -8.14 -15.98 -5.31
CA ARG A 414 -7.10 -16.99 -5.60
C ARG A 414 -5.72 -16.61 -5.06
N ALA A 415 -5.35 -15.33 -5.09
CA ALA A 415 -4.11 -14.85 -4.50
C ALA A 415 -4.10 -15.09 -2.98
N LEU A 416 -5.16 -14.69 -2.27
CA LEU A 416 -5.24 -14.87 -0.83
C LEU A 416 -5.36 -16.35 -0.43
N GLN A 417 -6.13 -17.15 -1.16
CA GLN A 417 -6.20 -18.60 -0.96
C GLN A 417 -4.82 -19.28 -1.10
N LYS A 418 -3.98 -18.80 -2.02
CA LYS A 418 -2.62 -19.33 -2.21
C LYS A 418 -1.61 -18.81 -1.17
N ILE A 419 -1.80 -17.62 -0.62
CA ILE A 419 -0.94 -17.05 0.43
C ILE A 419 -1.28 -17.61 1.82
N TYR A 420 -2.58 -17.73 2.14
CA TYR A 420 -3.09 -17.99 3.48
C TYR A 420 -3.75 -19.36 3.63
N GLY A 421 -4.40 -19.89 2.59
CA GLY A 421 -5.29 -21.05 2.68
C GLY A 421 -6.68 -20.70 3.21
N ASN A 422 -7.68 -21.56 2.93
CA ASN A 422 -9.07 -21.31 3.33
C ASN A 422 -9.23 -21.28 4.86
N ASP A 423 -8.70 -22.29 5.55
CA ASP A 423 -8.84 -22.46 7.00
C ASP A 423 -8.29 -21.25 7.78
N PHE A 424 -7.20 -20.63 7.29
CA PHE A 424 -6.63 -19.41 7.86
C PHE A 424 -7.53 -18.18 7.59
N LEU A 425 -8.09 -18.04 6.39
CA LEU A 425 -9.06 -16.99 6.05
C LEU A 425 -10.38 -17.12 6.83
N GLU A 426 -10.77 -18.34 7.22
CA GLU A 426 -11.97 -18.60 8.02
C GLU A 426 -11.74 -18.44 9.55
N SER A 427 -10.50 -18.45 10.01
CA SER A 427 -10.13 -18.33 11.44
C SER A 427 -9.51 -16.98 11.82
N THR A 428 -8.96 -16.22 10.86
CA THR A 428 -8.32 -14.91 11.05
C THR A 428 -9.27 -13.78 10.66
N GLY A 429 -9.15 -12.60 11.29
CA GLY A 429 -10.04 -11.45 11.04
C GLY A 429 -9.34 -10.10 10.82
N ASP A 430 -8.03 -10.11 10.69
CA ASP A 430 -7.16 -8.94 10.62
C ASP A 430 -6.09 -9.04 9.51
N ILE A 431 -6.27 -9.93 8.52
CA ILE A 431 -5.53 -9.83 7.25
C ILE A 431 -6.01 -8.55 6.54
N HIS A 432 -7.31 -8.40 6.28
CA HIS A 432 -7.88 -7.16 5.76
C HIS A 432 -8.02 -6.11 6.88
N PHE A 433 -6.92 -5.53 7.35
CA PHE A 433 -6.97 -4.54 8.43
C PHE A 433 -7.65 -3.23 8.04
N TYR A 434 -7.64 -2.84 6.74
CA TYR A 434 -8.51 -1.78 6.23
C TYR A 434 -9.14 -2.09 4.87
N VAL A 435 -10.37 -1.60 4.68
CA VAL A 435 -11.00 -1.38 3.37
C VAL A 435 -11.35 0.09 3.23
N SER A 436 -11.37 0.60 1.99
CA SER A 436 -11.50 2.04 1.76
C SER A 436 -12.06 2.36 0.39
N CYS A 437 -12.76 3.49 0.27
CA CYS A 437 -13.30 3.96 -1.01
C CYS A 437 -13.29 5.50 -1.12
N ALA A 438 -13.05 6.01 -2.33
CA ALA A 438 -13.16 7.44 -2.64
C ALA A 438 -14.00 7.63 -3.90
N LEU A 439 -14.84 8.66 -3.90
CA LEU A 439 -15.50 9.17 -5.10
C LEU A 439 -14.44 9.69 -6.08
N ALA A 440 -14.40 9.13 -7.29
CA ALA A 440 -13.43 9.49 -8.31
C ALA A 440 -14.03 9.25 -9.71
N LYS A 441 -14.20 10.32 -10.49
CA LYS A 441 -14.77 10.26 -11.86
C LYS A 441 -16.12 9.53 -11.94
N ASP A 442 -17.04 9.86 -11.03
CA ASP A 442 -18.40 9.30 -10.99
C ASP A 442 -18.48 7.78 -10.72
N GLN A 443 -17.44 7.24 -10.08
CA GLN A 443 -17.29 5.84 -9.65
C GLN A 443 -16.51 5.80 -8.32
N LEU A 444 -16.47 4.64 -7.64
CA LEU A 444 -15.61 4.47 -6.46
C LEU A 444 -14.26 3.84 -6.78
N ARG A 445 -13.20 4.54 -6.38
CA ARG A 445 -11.85 3.97 -6.27
C ARG A 445 -11.74 3.21 -4.94
N VAL A 446 -11.90 1.88 -5.00
CA VAL A 446 -11.78 0.98 -3.84
C VAL A 446 -10.33 0.53 -3.64
N VAL A 447 -9.90 0.40 -2.38
CA VAL A 447 -8.59 -0.18 -2.00
C VAL A 447 -8.76 -1.05 -0.75
N THR A 448 -8.22 -2.26 -0.80
CA THR A 448 -8.03 -3.17 0.36
C THR A 448 -6.58 -3.08 0.84
N TYR A 449 -6.37 -3.20 2.15
CA TYR A 449 -5.06 -3.21 2.82
C TYR A 449 -4.90 -4.50 3.59
N LEU A 450 -3.74 -5.13 3.42
CA LEU A 450 -3.42 -6.48 3.85
C LEU A 450 -2.26 -6.48 4.83
N CYS A 451 -2.50 -7.01 6.02
CA CYS A 451 -1.49 -7.44 6.96
C CYS A 451 -0.94 -8.79 6.48
N PRO A 452 0.37 -8.96 6.28
CA PRO A 452 0.99 -10.23 5.88
C PRO A 452 0.81 -11.38 6.87
N GLN A 453 0.34 -11.10 8.09
CA GLN A 453 0.12 -12.05 9.20
C GLN A 453 1.32 -12.97 9.44
N THR A 454 2.53 -12.40 9.37
CA THR A 454 3.78 -13.17 9.39
C THR A 454 3.91 -13.96 10.69
N LEU A 455 3.59 -13.35 11.84
CA LEU A 455 3.75 -14.01 13.13
C LEU A 455 2.82 -15.22 13.30
N ALA A 456 1.53 -15.05 12.98
CA ALA A 456 0.53 -16.10 13.09
C ALA A 456 0.80 -17.27 12.12
N ARG A 457 1.22 -16.96 10.88
CA ARG A 457 1.59 -17.98 9.88
C ARG A 457 2.84 -18.78 10.30
N GLU A 458 3.82 -18.13 10.94
CA GLU A 458 4.98 -18.84 11.51
C GLU A 458 4.62 -19.70 12.72
N GLU A 459 3.69 -19.26 13.57
CA GLU A 459 3.20 -20.07 14.68
C GLU A 459 2.47 -21.32 14.18
N GLU A 460 1.62 -21.17 13.16
CA GLU A 460 0.90 -22.28 12.53
C GLU A 460 1.86 -23.27 11.85
N ALA A 461 2.84 -22.78 11.08
CA ALA A 461 3.88 -23.65 10.50
C ALA A 461 4.63 -24.46 11.57
N ARG A 462 4.98 -23.85 12.71
CA ARG A 462 5.61 -24.53 13.86
C ARG A 462 4.67 -25.49 14.61
N LYS A 463 3.34 -25.34 14.51
CA LYS A 463 2.37 -26.32 15.03
C LYS A 463 2.29 -27.51 14.10
N GLN A 464 2.14 -27.28 12.79
CA GLN A 464 2.05 -28.34 11.79
C GLN A 464 3.31 -29.21 11.75
N GLN A 465 4.51 -28.61 11.84
CA GLN A 465 5.75 -29.40 11.93
C GLN A 465 5.77 -30.32 13.16
N ARG A 466 5.34 -29.82 14.33
CA ARG A 466 5.27 -30.61 15.58
C ARG A 466 4.14 -31.66 15.62
N LEU A 467 3.27 -31.71 14.61
CA LEU A 467 2.29 -32.77 14.42
C LEU A 467 2.78 -33.87 13.46
N LEU A 468 3.92 -33.63 12.78
CA LEU A 468 4.58 -34.56 11.85
C LEU A 468 5.81 -35.25 12.47
N GLU A 469 6.30 -34.72 13.59
CA GLU A 469 7.38 -35.25 14.45
C GLU A 469 6.83 -36.18 15.55
#